data_AF-A0A4S8P2L1-F1
#
_entry.id   AF-A0A4S8P2L1-F1
#
_cell.length_a   1.000
_cell.length_b   1.000
_cell.length_c   1.000
_cell.angle_alpha   90.00
_cell.angle_beta   90.00
_cell.angle_gamma   90.00
#
_symmetry.space_group_name_H-M   'P 1'
#
loop_
_entity.id
_entity.type
_entity.pdbx_description
1 polymer ?
#
loop_
_entity_poly.entity_id
_entity_poly.type
_entity_poly.pdbx_seq_one_letter_code
_entity_poly.pdbx_strand_id
1 'polypeptide(L)'
;MSLGAVVFAAAGFVADESAAWNAAGLAAAVLVLIGFGAFRHESGRAGAWGIGLVRFGLGATVVGYLVNLVGPLLSEDAEGVAALAGIPAWSLAHLVYIGATVLGIACLRSGSVPRPTAVALVVGLPALLLGVGAGLALGEPFGPAVTWAATEGQAGLAWLLVGLHLLRRR
;
A
#
# COMPACT_ATOMS: atom_id res chain seq x y z
N MET A 1 0.89 -22.89 -16.18
CA MET A 1 0.64 -21.72 -15.30
C MET A 1 -0.17 -20.72 -16.12
N SER A 2 -1.32 -20.28 -15.62
CA SER A 2 -2.17 -19.31 -16.34
C SER A 2 -1.51 -17.92 -16.31
N LEU A 3 -1.71 -17.12 -17.36
CA LEU A 3 -1.23 -15.72 -17.43
C LEU A 3 -1.69 -14.88 -16.22
N GLY A 4 -2.86 -15.19 -15.66
CA GLY A 4 -3.36 -14.56 -14.42
C GLY A 4 -2.47 -14.82 -13.22
N ALA A 5 -1.98 -16.04 -13.03
CA ALA A 5 -1.11 -16.38 -11.90
C ALA A 5 0.25 -15.63 -11.94
N VAL A 6 0.76 -15.34 -13.14
CA VAL A 6 2.01 -14.57 -13.34
C VAL A 6 1.81 -13.09 -13.00
N VAL A 7 0.64 -12.53 -13.29
CA VAL A 7 0.29 -11.14 -12.95
C VAL A 7 0.02 -10.97 -11.45
N PHE A 8 -0.62 -11.95 -10.81
CA PHE A 8 -0.80 -11.97 -9.36
C PHE A 8 0.53 -12.11 -8.61
N ALA A 9 1.44 -12.98 -9.06
CA ALA A 9 2.78 -13.10 -8.49
C ALA A 9 3.58 -11.78 -8.60
N ALA A 10 3.47 -11.05 -9.71
CA ALA A 10 4.09 -9.73 -9.88
C ALA A 10 3.49 -8.64 -8.96
N ALA A 11 2.28 -8.83 -8.46
CA ALA A 11 1.62 -7.97 -7.47
C ALA A 11 1.94 -8.38 -6.01
N GLY A 12 2.86 -9.32 -5.77
CA GLY A 12 3.27 -9.76 -4.44
C GLY A 12 2.49 -10.95 -3.86
N PHE A 13 1.81 -11.72 -4.71
CA PHE A 13 1.06 -12.92 -4.31
C PHE A 13 1.99 -14.12 -4.06
N VAL A 14 2.07 -14.59 -2.81
CA VAL A 14 2.65 -15.91 -2.46
C VAL A 14 1.50 -16.83 -2.04
N ALA A 15 1.36 -17.95 -2.76
CA ALA A 15 0.08 -18.67 -2.88
C ALA A 15 -0.29 -19.64 -1.73
N ASP A 16 0.60 -20.00 -0.80
CA ASP A 16 0.35 -21.18 0.07
C ASP A 16 -0.05 -20.89 1.53
N GLU A 17 -0.21 -19.63 1.95
CA GLU A 17 -0.81 -19.26 3.26
C GLU A 17 -1.86 -18.12 3.11
N SER A 18 -2.41 -17.97 1.91
CA SER A 18 -2.92 -16.69 1.39
C SER A 18 -4.07 -16.04 2.18
N ALA A 19 -4.98 -16.81 2.81
CA ALA A 19 -6.17 -16.22 3.44
C ALA A 19 -5.83 -15.43 4.73
N ALA A 20 -4.97 -15.98 5.59
CA ALA A 20 -4.61 -15.32 6.85
C ALA A 20 -3.79 -14.05 6.60
N TRP A 21 -2.86 -14.08 5.65
CA TRP A 21 -2.07 -12.93 5.24
C TRP A 21 -2.91 -11.85 4.55
N ASN A 22 -3.83 -12.22 3.67
CA ASN A 22 -4.76 -11.26 3.06
C ASN A 22 -5.71 -10.64 4.11
N ALA A 23 -6.19 -11.42 5.09
CA ALA A 23 -7.04 -10.90 6.16
C ALA A 23 -6.26 -9.94 7.09
N ALA A 24 -5.01 -10.26 7.42
CA ALA A 24 -4.14 -9.38 8.19
C ALA A 24 -3.82 -8.09 7.42
N GLY A 25 -3.51 -8.19 6.13
CA GLY A 25 -3.29 -7.05 5.24
C GLY A 25 -4.53 -6.15 5.11
N LEU A 26 -5.71 -6.75 4.93
CA LEU A 26 -6.99 -6.05 4.93
C LEU A 26 -7.24 -5.30 6.24
N ALA A 27 -7.06 -5.98 7.39
CA ALA A 27 -7.22 -5.36 8.70
C ALA A 27 -6.25 -4.19 8.90
N ALA A 28 -4.98 -4.35 8.50
CA ALA A 28 -3.99 -3.30 8.55
C ALA A 28 -4.38 -2.09 7.68
N ALA A 29 -4.78 -2.32 6.43
CA ALA A 29 -5.21 -1.27 5.51
C ALA A 29 -6.43 -0.50 6.05
N VAL A 30 -7.42 -1.20 6.61
CA VAL A 30 -8.61 -0.59 7.23
C VAL A 30 -8.22 0.23 8.47
N LEU A 31 -7.36 -0.30 9.34
CA LEU A 31 -6.89 0.42 10.52
C LEU A 31 -6.11 1.69 10.16
N VAL A 32 -5.24 1.62 9.15
CA VAL A 32 -4.52 2.78 8.63
C VAL A 32 -5.50 3.79 8.03
N LEU A 33 -6.49 3.34 7.24
CA LEU A 33 -7.49 4.23 6.65
C LEU A 33 -8.31 4.97 7.72
N ILE A 34 -8.74 4.27 8.78
CA ILE A 34 -9.47 4.85 9.92
C ILE A 34 -8.57 5.85 10.67
N GLY A 35 -7.34 5.44 11.00
CA GLY A 35 -6.37 6.29 11.72
C GLY A 35 -5.98 7.54 10.93
N PHE A 36 -5.88 7.42 9.61
CA PHE A 36 -5.55 8.51 8.70
C PHE A 36 -6.71 9.52 8.52
N GLY A 37 -7.94 9.12 8.84
CA GLY A 37 -9.08 10.04 8.99
C GLY A 37 -8.81 11.18 9.99
N ALA A 38 -7.93 10.95 10.98
CA ALA A 38 -7.56 11.95 11.99
C ALA A 38 -6.51 12.98 11.53
N PHE A 39 -5.85 12.76 10.39
CA PHE A 39 -4.83 13.68 9.89
C PHE A 39 -5.49 14.96 9.34
N ARG A 40 -5.33 16.08 10.04
CA ARG A 40 -5.92 17.38 9.64
C ARG A 40 -5.02 18.12 8.63
N HIS A 41 -5.65 18.93 7.78
CA HIS A 41 -5.06 19.64 6.63
C HIS A 41 -4.11 20.80 6.99
N GLU A 42 -3.13 20.57 7.86
CA GLU A 42 -2.15 21.61 8.25
C GLU A 42 -1.07 21.84 7.18
N SER A 43 -1.01 21.00 6.14
CA SER A 43 0.03 20.99 5.09
C SER A 43 -0.40 21.63 3.75
N GLY A 44 -1.48 22.42 3.76
CA GLY A 44 -1.94 23.21 2.60
C GLY A 44 -2.48 22.35 1.44
N ARG A 45 -2.59 22.94 0.24
CA ARG A 45 -3.19 22.29 -0.95
C ARG A 45 -2.45 21.01 -1.36
N ALA A 46 -1.11 21.02 -1.32
CA ALA A 46 -0.31 19.83 -1.65
C ALA A 46 -0.54 18.71 -0.63
N GLY A 47 -0.59 19.02 0.67
CA GLY A 47 -0.94 18.06 1.71
C GLY A 47 -2.33 17.47 1.53
N ALA A 48 -3.32 18.30 1.15
CA ALA A 48 -4.68 17.84 0.86
C ALA A 48 -4.73 16.86 -0.32
N TRP A 49 -3.99 17.14 -1.40
CA TRP A 49 -3.85 16.20 -2.52
C TRP A 49 -3.17 14.90 -2.11
N GLY A 50 -2.06 14.96 -1.36
CA GLY A 50 -1.38 13.78 -0.84
C GLY A 50 -2.30 12.91 0.02
N ILE A 51 -3.07 13.53 0.92
CA ILE A 51 -4.10 12.85 1.74
C ILE A 51 -5.16 12.18 0.86
N GLY A 52 -5.66 12.87 -0.17
CA GLY A 52 -6.65 12.32 -1.10
C GLY A 52 -6.13 11.08 -1.83
N LEU A 53 -4.90 11.15 -2.35
CA LEU A 53 -4.24 10.03 -3.02
C LEU A 53 -4.00 8.85 -2.09
N VAL A 54 -3.55 9.09 -0.86
CA VAL A 54 -3.39 8.03 0.16
C VAL A 54 -4.72 7.34 0.43
N ARG A 55 -5.79 8.11 0.70
CA ARG A 55 -7.11 7.54 1.01
C ARG A 55 -7.66 6.72 -0.14
N PHE A 56 -7.53 7.23 -1.37
CA PHE A 56 -7.98 6.53 -2.55
C PHE A 56 -7.15 5.25 -2.80
N GLY A 57 -5.82 5.32 -2.66
CA GLY A 57 -4.93 4.17 -2.74
C GLY A 57 -5.25 3.10 -1.69
N LEU A 58 -5.43 3.49 -0.42
CA LEU A 58 -5.84 2.57 0.66
C LEU A 58 -7.22 1.94 0.40
N GLY A 59 -8.17 2.72 -0.13
CA GLY A 59 -9.47 2.17 -0.56
C GLY A 59 -9.31 1.12 -1.65
N ALA A 60 -8.44 1.36 -2.63
CA ALA A 60 -8.12 0.38 -3.65
C ALA A 60 -7.39 -0.85 -3.09
N THR A 61 -6.49 -0.68 -2.12
CA THR A 61 -5.86 -1.80 -1.38
C THR A 61 -6.89 -2.66 -0.65
N VAL A 62 -7.88 -2.05 0.01
CA VAL A 62 -8.99 -2.77 0.65
C VAL A 62 -9.77 -3.59 -0.37
N VAL A 63 -10.11 -2.99 -1.51
CA VAL A 63 -10.78 -3.72 -2.60
C VAL A 63 -9.91 -4.86 -3.13
N GLY A 64 -8.62 -4.65 -3.33
CA GLY A 64 -7.67 -5.67 -3.77
C GLY A 64 -7.60 -6.86 -2.81
N TYR A 65 -7.49 -6.61 -1.50
CA TYR A 65 -7.51 -7.68 -0.50
C TYR A 65 -8.86 -8.39 -0.42
N LEU A 66 -9.98 -7.68 -0.54
CA LEU A 66 -11.30 -8.31 -0.59
C LEU A 66 -11.45 -9.24 -1.80
N VAL A 67 -10.98 -8.80 -2.97
CA VAL A 67 -10.95 -9.65 -4.17
C VAL A 67 -10.06 -10.88 -3.95
N ASN A 68 -8.89 -10.72 -3.33
CA ASN A 68 -8.02 -11.86 -3.02
C ASN A 68 -8.63 -12.85 -2.01
N LEU A 69 -9.42 -12.36 -1.04
CA LEU A 69 -10.07 -13.19 -0.02
C LEU A 69 -11.31 -13.91 -0.57
N VAL A 70 -12.13 -13.21 -1.35
CA VAL A 70 -13.41 -13.72 -1.83
C VAL A 70 -13.26 -14.46 -3.15
N GLY A 71 -12.30 -14.08 -4.00
CA GLY A 71 -12.06 -14.64 -5.32
C GLY A 71 -12.02 -16.17 -5.35
N PRO A 72 -11.22 -16.82 -4.49
CA PRO A 72 -11.16 -18.29 -4.42
C PRO A 72 -12.45 -18.99 -3.97
N LEU A 73 -13.42 -18.25 -3.42
CA LEU A 73 -14.72 -18.77 -3.00
C LEU A 73 -15.80 -18.64 -4.09
N LEU A 74 -15.48 -17.99 -5.21
CA LEU A 74 -16.38 -17.77 -6.33
C LEU A 74 -16.34 -18.96 -7.31
N SER A 75 -17.39 -19.08 -8.13
CA SER A 75 -17.34 -19.95 -9.31
C SER A 75 -16.34 -19.40 -10.35
N GLU A 76 -15.78 -20.26 -11.21
CA GLU A 76 -14.76 -19.86 -12.21
C GLU A 76 -15.17 -18.63 -13.05
N ASP A 77 -16.44 -18.56 -13.48
CA ASP A 77 -16.96 -17.41 -14.23
C ASP A 77 -16.98 -16.11 -13.42
N ALA A 78 -17.28 -16.21 -12.12
CA ALA A 78 -17.35 -15.07 -11.21
C ALA A 78 -15.96 -14.64 -10.73
N GLU A 79 -15.00 -15.58 -10.62
CA GLU A 79 -13.60 -15.30 -10.35
C GLU A 79 -12.99 -14.43 -11.47
N GLY A 80 -13.27 -14.78 -12.73
CA GLY A 80 -12.83 -13.98 -13.89
C GLY A 80 -13.35 -12.54 -13.86
N VAL A 81 -14.61 -12.33 -13.43
CA VAL A 81 -15.19 -11.00 -13.25
C VAL A 81 -14.57 -10.26 -12.06
N ALA A 82 -14.31 -10.94 -10.95
CA ALA A 82 -13.64 -10.34 -9.79
C ALA A 82 -12.21 -9.89 -10.12
N ALA A 83 -11.49 -10.63 -10.97
CA ALA A 83 -10.16 -10.26 -11.46
C ALA A 83 -10.16 -8.95 -12.25
N LEU A 84 -11.25 -8.63 -12.98
CA LEU A 84 -11.40 -7.35 -13.69
C LEU A 84 -11.44 -6.15 -12.73
N ALA A 85 -11.88 -6.34 -11.49
CA ALA A 85 -11.82 -5.33 -10.44
C ALA A 85 -10.48 -5.36 -9.69
N GLY A 86 -9.93 -6.56 -9.45
CA GLY A 86 -8.69 -6.76 -8.72
C GLY A 86 -7.47 -6.12 -9.38
N ILE A 87 -7.29 -6.29 -10.69
CA ILE A 87 -6.10 -5.76 -11.40
C ILE A 87 -6.05 -4.21 -11.36
N PRO A 88 -7.14 -3.48 -11.66
CA PRO A 88 -7.17 -2.03 -11.46
C PRO A 88 -7.01 -1.65 -9.99
N ALA A 89 -7.61 -2.38 -9.05
CA ALA A 89 -7.49 -2.08 -7.62
C ALA A 89 -6.04 -2.14 -7.14
N TRP A 90 -5.29 -3.18 -7.49
CA TRP A 90 -3.87 -3.30 -7.16
C TRP A 90 -3.02 -2.24 -7.88
N SER A 91 -3.36 -1.88 -9.11
CA SER A 91 -2.69 -0.78 -9.81
C SER A 91 -2.92 0.55 -9.10
N LEU A 92 -4.16 0.84 -8.70
CA LEU A 92 -4.55 2.06 -7.98
C LEU A 92 -4.05 2.09 -6.54
N ALA A 93 -3.81 0.94 -5.91
CA ALA A 93 -3.20 0.86 -4.57
C ALA A 93 -1.84 1.58 -4.52
N HIS A 94 -1.11 1.61 -5.63
CA HIS A 94 0.19 2.32 -5.72
C HIS A 94 0.07 3.84 -5.54
N LEU A 95 -1.14 4.41 -5.70
CA LEU A 95 -1.39 5.82 -5.37
C LEU A 95 -1.12 6.12 -3.89
N VAL A 96 -1.10 5.11 -3.02
CA VAL A 96 -0.72 5.29 -1.60
C VAL A 96 0.72 5.78 -1.48
N TYR A 97 1.66 5.26 -2.29
CA TYR A 97 3.06 5.66 -2.24
C TYR A 97 3.26 7.05 -2.82
N ILE A 98 2.59 7.35 -3.93
CA ILE A 98 2.62 8.69 -4.55
C ILE A 98 2.05 9.72 -3.59
N GLY A 99 0.87 9.43 -3.01
CA GLY A 99 0.21 10.27 -2.03
C GLY A 99 1.05 10.48 -0.77
N ALA A 100 1.65 9.41 -0.24
CA ALA A 100 2.55 9.47 0.91
C ALA A 100 3.77 10.35 0.63
N THR A 101 4.39 10.21 -0.55
CA THR A 101 5.53 11.06 -0.93
C THR A 101 5.14 12.54 -1.04
N VAL A 102 4.03 12.85 -1.72
CA VAL A 102 3.52 14.23 -1.83
C VAL A 102 3.20 14.81 -0.45
N LEU A 103 2.54 14.02 0.41
CA LEU A 103 2.23 14.41 1.77
C LEU A 103 3.51 14.62 2.60
N GLY A 104 4.48 13.71 2.52
CA GLY A 104 5.77 13.81 3.19
C GLY A 104 6.52 15.08 2.82
N ILE A 105 6.57 15.43 1.53
CA ILE A 105 7.16 16.70 1.05
C ILE A 105 6.42 17.89 1.63
N ALA A 106 5.08 17.89 1.60
CA ALA A 106 4.28 18.98 2.16
C ALA A 106 4.50 19.13 3.68
N CYS A 107 4.60 18.01 4.39
CA CYS A 107 4.91 17.95 5.82
C CYS A 107 6.32 18.46 6.14
N LEU A 108 7.33 18.12 5.34
CA LEU A 108 8.69 18.65 5.49
C LEU A 108 8.74 20.17 5.30
N ARG A 109 7.98 20.70 4.33
CA ARG A 109 7.94 22.14 4.04
C ARG A 109 7.19 22.95 5.08
N SER A 110 6.14 22.37 5.66
CA SER A 110 5.29 23.02 6.68
C SER A 110 5.75 22.78 8.11
N GLY A 111 6.59 21.77 8.36
CA GLY A 111 6.97 21.36 9.72
C GLY A 111 5.83 20.71 10.50
N SER A 112 4.78 20.23 9.82
CA SER A 112 3.56 19.72 10.47
C SER A 112 3.76 18.41 11.23
N VAL A 113 4.82 17.64 10.92
CA VAL A 113 5.22 16.41 11.62
C VAL A 113 6.75 16.34 11.81
N PRO A 114 7.25 15.50 12.73
CA PRO A 114 8.68 15.28 12.92
C PRO A 114 9.37 14.87 11.61
N ARG A 115 10.59 15.37 11.41
CA ARG A 115 11.38 15.08 10.21
C ARG A 115 11.51 13.58 9.92
N PRO A 116 11.75 12.67 10.90
CA PRO A 116 11.82 11.24 10.62
C PRO A 116 10.54 10.67 9.99
N THR A 117 9.37 11.08 10.49
CA THR A 117 8.07 10.66 9.94
C THR A 117 7.88 11.20 8.52
N ALA A 118 8.20 12.47 8.29
CA ALA A 118 8.05 13.06 6.97
C ALA A 118 9.03 12.45 5.95
N VAL A 119 10.27 12.16 6.35
CA VAL A 119 11.25 11.45 5.52
C VAL A 119 10.77 10.04 5.17
N ALA A 120 10.27 9.28 6.15
CA ALA A 120 9.72 7.94 5.92
C ALA A 120 8.59 7.95 4.87
N LEU A 121 7.72 8.96 4.91
CA LEU A 121 6.68 9.16 3.89
C LEU A 121 7.26 9.52 2.51
N VAL A 122 8.29 10.37 2.45
CA VAL A 122 8.95 10.77 1.19
C VAL A 122 9.60 9.58 0.50
N VAL A 123 10.33 8.75 1.25
CA VAL A 123 11.12 7.64 0.69
C VAL A 123 10.29 6.45 0.25
N GLY A 124 8.99 6.40 0.56
CA GLY A 124 8.11 5.29 0.18
C GLY A 124 8.08 5.02 -1.33
N LEU A 125 7.84 6.03 -2.16
CA LEU A 125 7.84 5.85 -3.63
C LEU A 125 9.23 5.49 -4.19
N PRO A 126 10.35 6.17 -3.82
CA PRO A 126 11.68 5.74 -4.23
C PRO A 126 12.01 4.30 -3.82
N ALA A 127 11.68 3.91 -2.59
CA ALA A 127 11.93 2.57 -2.10
C ALA A 127 11.11 1.52 -2.85
N LEU A 128 9.83 1.80 -3.15
CA LEU A 128 8.99 0.98 -4.01
C LEU A 128 9.66 0.76 -5.37
N LEU A 129 10.02 1.85 -6.07
CA LEU A 129 10.58 1.76 -7.43
C LEU A 129 11.90 0.97 -7.45
N LEU A 130 12.78 1.25 -6.49
CA LEU A 130 14.05 0.54 -6.38
C LEU A 130 13.87 -0.92 -5.99
N GLY A 131 12.98 -1.21 -5.04
CA GLY A 131 12.79 -2.55 -4.53
C GLY A 131 12.01 -3.45 -5.47
N VAL A 132 10.99 -2.94 -6.18
CA VAL A 132 10.31 -3.68 -7.26
C VAL A 132 11.31 -3.94 -8.40
N GLY A 133 12.09 -2.93 -8.81
CA GLY A 133 13.13 -3.12 -9.83
C GLY A 133 14.19 -4.14 -9.42
N ALA A 134 14.67 -4.09 -8.17
CA ALA A 134 15.62 -5.04 -7.62
C ALA A 134 15.01 -6.45 -7.50
N GLY A 135 13.75 -6.57 -7.08
CA GLY A 135 13.04 -7.85 -6.98
C GLY A 135 12.90 -8.53 -8.34
N LEU A 136 12.52 -7.75 -9.37
CA LEU A 136 12.45 -8.24 -10.76
C LEU A 136 13.82 -8.66 -11.29
N ALA A 137 14.89 -7.93 -10.94
CA ALA A 137 16.26 -8.26 -11.37
C ALA A 137 16.83 -9.50 -10.67
N LEU A 138 16.49 -9.72 -9.39
CA LEU A 138 16.97 -10.85 -8.60
C LEU A 138 16.25 -12.16 -8.93
N GLY A 139 14.97 -12.11 -9.29
CA GLY A 139 14.17 -13.30 -9.59
C GLY A 139 14.03 -14.26 -8.42
N GLU A 140 13.57 -15.47 -8.67
CA GLU A 140 13.41 -16.49 -7.61
C GLU A 140 14.77 -16.97 -7.05
N PRO A 141 14.89 -17.23 -5.72
CA PRO A 141 13.82 -17.18 -4.71
C PRO A 141 13.69 -15.84 -3.96
N PHE A 142 14.54 -14.85 -4.26
CA PHE A 142 14.70 -13.65 -3.44
C PHE A 142 13.82 -12.48 -3.87
N GLY A 143 13.39 -12.47 -5.13
CA GLY A 143 12.58 -11.43 -5.75
C GLY A 143 11.29 -11.11 -5.00
N PRO A 144 10.49 -12.12 -4.58
CA PRO A 144 9.27 -11.89 -3.81
C PRO A 144 9.53 -11.19 -2.47
N ALA A 145 10.55 -11.64 -1.72
CA ALA A 145 10.88 -11.08 -0.41
C ALA A 145 11.37 -9.62 -0.51
N VAL A 146 12.21 -9.31 -1.51
CA VAL A 146 12.72 -7.96 -1.75
C VAL A 146 11.59 -7.01 -2.18
N THR A 147 10.70 -7.47 -3.06
CA THR A 147 9.53 -6.70 -3.51
C THR A 147 8.59 -6.41 -2.34
N TRP A 148 8.29 -7.42 -1.52
CA TRP A 148 7.43 -7.29 -0.35
C TRP A 148 8.00 -6.34 0.70
N ALA A 149 9.30 -6.43 0.99
CA ALA A 149 9.95 -5.52 1.94
C ALA A 149 9.88 -4.06 1.47
N ALA A 150 9.97 -3.83 0.16
CA ALA A 150 9.92 -2.51 -0.45
C ALA A 150 8.50 -1.92 -0.56
N THR A 151 7.48 -2.75 -0.69
CA THR A 151 6.06 -2.35 -0.70
C THR A 151 5.52 -2.28 0.73
N GLU A 152 5.14 -3.43 1.28
CA GLU A 152 4.42 -3.59 2.54
C GLU A 152 5.27 -3.23 3.75
N GLY A 153 6.56 -3.60 3.76
CA GLY A 153 7.47 -3.27 4.84
C GLY A 153 7.67 -1.77 5.03
N GLN A 154 7.92 -1.05 3.92
CA GLN A 154 8.09 0.42 3.94
C GLN A 154 6.78 1.15 4.23
N ALA A 155 5.67 0.72 3.61
CA ALA A 155 4.36 1.28 3.89
C ALA A 155 4.01 1.13 5.37
N GLY A 156 4.17 -0.08 5.92
CA GLY A 156 3.91 -0.39 7.33
C GLY A 156 4.73 0.47 8.28
N LEU A 157 6.03 0.62 8.03
CA LEU A 157 6.92 1.45 8.85
C LEU A 157 6.52 2.94 8.80
N ALA A 158 6.27 3.48 7.61
CA ALA A 158 5.88 4.88 7.45
C ALA A 158 4.56 5.17 8.19
N TRP A 159 3.57 4.28 8.09
CA TRP A 159 2.28 4.43 8.76
C TRP A 159 2.35 4.21 10.26
N LEU A 160 3.21 3.31 10.75
CA LEU A 160 3.50 3.16 12.18
C LEU A 160 4.04 4.47 12.76
N LEU A 161 5.01 5.10 12.09
CA LEU A 161 5.59 6.37 12.54
C LEU A 161 4.57 7.51 12.53
N VAL A 162 3.67 7.53 11.55
CA VAL A 162 2.53 8.47 11.53
C VAL A 162 1.60 8.21 12.72
N GLY A 163 1.24 6.95 12.98
CA GLY A 163 0.36 6.57 14.08
C GLY A 163 0.94 6.93 15.46
N LEU A 164 2.22 6.64 15.70
CA LEU A 164 2.93 7.00 16.93
C LEU A 164 2.95 8.53 17.15
N HIS A 165 3.14 9.30 16.09
CA HIS A 165 3.06 10.77 16.15
C HIS A 165 1.66 11.26 16.52
N LEU A 166 0.61 10.68 15.93
CA LEU A 166 -0.77 11.04 16.24
C LEU A 166 -1.16 10.70 17.67
N LEU A 167 -0.68 9.57 18.22
CA LEU A 167 -0.91 9.19 19.62
C LEU A 167 -0.27 10.18 20.60
N ARG A 168 0.92 10.71 20.30
CA ARG A 168 1.60 11.70 21.16
C ARG A 168 0.93 13.07 21.20
N ARG A 169 0.03 13.38 20.26
CA ARG A 169 -0.71 14.65 20.20
C ARG A 169 -2.06 14.62 20.93
N ARG A 170 -2.51 13.44 21.40
CA ARG A 170 -3.72 13.29 22.21
C ARG A 170 -3.36 13.31 23.69
#